data_AF-A0A963RPF1-F1
#
_entry.id   AF-A0A963RPF1-F1
#
_cell.length_a   1.000
_cell.length_b   1.000
_cell.length_c   1.000
_cell.angle_alpha   90.00
_cell.angle_beta   90.00
_cell.angle_gamma   90.00
#
_symmetry.space_group_name_H-M   'P 1'
#
loop_
_entity.id
_entity.type
_entity.pdbx_description
1 polymer ?
#
loop_
_entity_poly.entity_id
_entity_poly.type
_entity_poly.pdbx_seq_one_letter_code
_entity_poly.pdbx_strand_id
1 'polypeptide(L)'
;PWYDGVVARGPQLFRQGGMLSQQLMPTAQFARTPMGEQMRSYGLDAMASTFIEVDGSGNSFYILCLMNEAGRGDFSDSQFRFLRAVTPWVRRVVHAQRRMDALRRQVEDAQAAVEQMPIGLVQVDADGRLSHANLLARQCLGLDDPWHPWAGGGGGSPGHGMEQRPWLRSVHAGLHQLWLGSQLQRDPVACRLTSAADQRAWVALARRAPASPGRDAAVHIVLTREKAAVDPASLLTVLATLYGLTPAESALIALLLQGMAPREMAEAQGVRLSTVRTHLSHLFQKTGSRGQVDLVQALSRTM
;
A
#
# COMPACT_ATOMS: atom_id res chain seq x y z
N PRO A 1 -17.52 36.79 27.26
CA PRO A 1 -16.65 37.99 27.33
C PRO A 1 -15.33 37.84 26.58
N TRP A 2 -14.46 36.87 26.93
CA TRP A 2 -13.21 36.63 26.21
C TRP A 2 -13.45 36.11 24.79
N TYR A 3 -14.32 35.10 24.66
CA TYR A 3 -14.75 34.55 23.36
C TYR A 3 -15.33 35.63 22.45
N ASP A 4 -16.16 36.52 22.99
CA ASP A 4 -16.74 37.65 22.22
C ASP A 4 -15.66 38.62 21.73
N GLY A 5 -14.61 38.85 22.53
CA GLY A 5 -13.43 39.61 22.12
C GLY A 5 -12.64 38.95 20.99
N VAL A 6 -12.45 37.63 21.06
CA VAL A 6 -11.84 36.83 19.98
C VAL A 6 -12.68 36.90 18.70
N VAL A 7 -14.01 36.80 18.80
CA VAL A 7 -14.90 36.85 17.63
C VAL A 7 -14.91 38.26 17.02
N ALA A 8 -14.94 39.31 17.85
CA ALA A 8 -15.04 40.70 17.38
C ALA A 8 -13.72 41.26 16.82
N ARG A 9 -12.58 40.97 17.47
CA ARG A 9 -11.27 41.54 17.12
C ARG A 9 -10.32 40.53 16.48
N GLY A 10 -10.61 39.24 16.62
CA GLY A 10 -9.80 38.16 16.06
C GLY A 10 -9.54 38.33 14.57
N PRO A 11 -10.53 38.46 13.68
CA PRO A 11 -10.32 38.53 12.22
C PRO A 11 -9.30 39.59 11.75
N GLN A 12 -9.18 40.69 12.48
CA GLN A 12 -8.21 41.74 12.19
C GLN A 12 -6.82 41.41 12.76
N LEU A 13 -6.76 40.87 13.98
CA LEU A 13 -5.52 40.43 14.63
C LEU A 13 -4.92 39.17 13.96
N PHE A 14 -5.76 38.27 13.45
CA PHE A 14 -5.38 37.11 12.63
C PHE A 14 -4.62 37.57 11.37
N ARG A 15 -5.09 38.63 10.70
CA ARG A 15 -4.42 39.22 9.52
C ARG A 15 -3.07 39.87 9.85
N GLN A 16 -2.84 40.27 11.11
CA GLN A 16 -1.58 40.86 11.57
C GLN A 16 -0.54 39.83 12.03
N GLY A 17 -0.90 38.53 11.99
CA GLY A 17 0.01 37.42 12.28
C GLY A 17 0.14 37.06 13.76
N GLY A 18 -0.64 37.66 14.66
CA GLY A 18 -0.63 37.32 16.09
C GLY A 18 -1.44 38.26 16.97
N MET A 19 -1.52 37.94 18.26
CA MET A 19 -2.33 38.66 19.25
C MET A 19 -1.73 38.55 20.66
N LEU A 20 -1.86 39.63 21.44
CA LEU A 20 -1.69 39.57 22.90
C LEU A 20 -3.03 39.28 23.56
N SER A 21 -3.06 38.46 24.62
CA SER A 21 -4.29 38.26 25.41
C SER A 21 -4.89 39.59 25.88
N GLN A 22 -4.02 40.53 26.30
CA GLN A 22 -4.42 41.86 26.78
C GLN A 22 -5.02 42.79 25.70
N GLN A 23 -4.79 42.52 24.41
CA GLN A 23 -5.43 43.27 23.31
C GLN A 23 -6.90 42.86 23.12
N LEU A 24 -7.28 41.67 23.59
CA LEU A 24 -8.66 41.22 23.65
C LEU A 24 -9.32 41.63 24.96
N MET A 25 -8.62 41.38 26.08
CA MET A 25 -9.10 41.69 27.43
C MET A 25 -7.91 41.75 28.40
N PRO A 26 -7.80 42.78 29.26
CA PRO A 26 -6.73 42.89 30.25
C PRO A 26 -6.58 41.63 31.13
N THR A 27 -5.36 41.28 31.54
CA THR A 27 -5.08 40.04 32.31
C THR A 27 -5.86 39.97 33.60
N ALA A 28 -6.01 41.09 34.32
CA ALA A 28 -6.82 41.16 35.54
C ALA A 28 -8.31 40.80 35.32
N GLN A 29 -8.82 41.08 34.13
CA GLN A 29 -10.20 40.76 33.74
C GLN A 29 -10.30 39.34 33.15
N PHE A 30 -9.28 38.89 32.40
CA PHE A 30 -9.16 37.51 31.92
C PHE A 30 -9.09 36.49 33.06
N ALA A 31 -8.30 36.78 34.10
CA ALA A 31 -8.17 35.95 35.28
C ALA A 31 -9.53 35.63 35.92
N ARG A 32 -10.49 36.56 35.87
CA ARG A 32 -11.83 36.40 36.45
C ARG A 32 -12.80 35.59 35.58
N THR A 33 -12.38 35.13 34.41
CA THR A 33 -13.19 34.25 33.57
C THR A 33 -12.98 32.78 33.94
N PRO A 34 -13.94 31.87 33.64
CA PRO A 34 -13.77 30.44 33.90
C PRO A 34 -12.49 29.85 33.29
N MET A 35 -12.12 30.31 32.08
CA MET A 35 -10.87 29.90 31.42
C MET A 35 -9.63 30.42 32.15
N GLY A 36 -9.65 31.67 32.64
CA GLY A 36 -8.55 32.24 33.41
C GLY A 36 -8.36 31.59 34.79
N GLU A 37 -9.45 31.20 35.45
CA GLU A 37 -9.41 30.43 36.70
C GLU A 37 -8.84 29.02 36.47
N GLN A 38 -9.26 28.36 35.39
CA GLN A 38 -8.72 27.06 34.97
C GLN A 38 -7.25 27.13 34.57
N MET A 39 -6.79 28.21 33.92
CA MET A 39 -5.36 28.37 33.61
C MET A 39 -4.50 28.57 34.87
N ARG A 40 -5.02 29.27 35.87
CA ARG A 40 -4.33 29.48 37.14
C ARG A 40 -4.13 28.19 37.92
N SER A 41 -5.02 27.20 37.81
CA SER A 41 -4.79 25.88 38.42
C SER A 41 -3.59 25.14 37.81
N TYR A 42 -3.17 25.51 36.60
CA TYR A 42 -1.92 25.07 35.96
C TYR A 42 -0.74 26.02 36.20
N GLY A 43 -0.91 27.06 37.02
CA GLY A 43 0.13 28.05 37.33
C GLY A 43 0.38 29.08 36.21
N LEU A 44 -0.62 29.39 35.37
CA LEU A 44 -0.50 30.29 34.22
C LEU A 44 -1.48 31.46 34.31
N ASP A 45 -1.02 32.69 34.04
CA ASP A 45 -1.84 33.91 34.18
C ASP A 45 -2.10 34.67 32.86
N ALA A 46 -1.15 34.69 31.94
CA ALA A 46 -1.25 35.44 30.69
C ALA A 46 -0.70 34.65 29.50
N MET A 47 -1.21 34.97 28.29
CA MET A 47 -0.70 34.41 27.02
C MET A 47 -0.40 35.49 25.98
N ALA A 48 0.73 35.36 25.29
CA ALA A 48 1.03 36.09 24.05
C ALA A 48 1.15 35.06 22.93
N SER A 49 0.33 35.18 21.88
CA SER A 49 0.32 34.20 20.80
C SER A 49 0.52 34.81 19.42
N THR A 50 1.05 34.01 18.51
CA THR A 50 1.26 34.37 17.11
C THR A 50 0.92 33.19 16.24
N PHE A 51 0.29 33.46 15.10
CA PHE A 51 -0.14 32.39 14.21
C PHE A 51 1.06 31.87 13.42
N ILE A 52 1.29 30.58 13.53
CA ILE A 52 2.21 29.85 12.68
C ILE A 52 1.51 29.55 11.35
N GLU A 53 0.30 29.00 11.41
CA GLU A 53 -0.44 28.56 10.23
C GLU A 53 -1.93 28.53 10.54
N VAL A 54 -2.75 28.84 9.55
CA VAL A 54 -4.19 28.60 9.54
C VAL A 54 -4.45 27.78 8.29
N ASP A 55 -5.05 26.61 8.45
CA ASP A 55 -5.44 25.77 7.33
C ASP A 55 -6.38 26.55 6.40
N GLY A 56 -6.34 26.27 5.09
CA GLY A 56 -7.14 26.98 4.08
C GLY A 56 -8.65 26.85 4.29
N SER A 57 -9.08 25.84 5.06
CA SER A 57 -10.46 25.65 5.52
C SER A 57 -10.87 26.55 6.69
N GLY A 58 -9.90 27.17 7.38
CA GLY A 58 -10.11 27.93 8.62
C GLY A 58 -10.40 27.08 9.86
N ASN A 59 -10.53 25.75 9.74
CA ASN A 59 -10.93 24.87 10.84
C ASN A 59 -9.78 24.38 11.72
N SER A 60 -8.53 24.62 11.34
CA SER A 60 -7.36 24.21 12.12
C SER A 60 -6.28 25.28 12.02
N PHE A 61 -5.66 25.60 13.15
CA PHE A 61 -4.60 26.59 13.20
C PHE A 61 -3.53 26.16 14.21
N TYR A 62 -2.32 26.64 13.97
CA TYR A 62 -1.18 26.46 14.85
C TYR A 62 -0.72 27.81 15.36
N ILE A 63 -0.53 27.90 16.66
CA ILE A 63 -0.01 29.09 17.32
C ILE A 63 1.31 28.78 18.00
N LEU A 64 2.21 29.76 17.97
CA LEU A 64 3.31 29.85 18.91
C LEU A 64 2.82 30.71 20.07
N CYS A 65 2.88 30.19 21.28
CA CYS A 65 2.39 30.87 22.48
C CYS A 65 3.51 31.01 23.50
N LEU A 66 3.67 32.21 24.04
CA LEU A 66 4.40 32.47 25.28
C LEU A 66 3.39 32.58 26.41
N MET A 67 3.68 31.95 27.53
CA MET A 67 2.82 31.97 28.71
C MET A 67 3.64 32.46 29.91
N ASN A 68 3.02 33.28 30.75
CA ASN A 68 3.62 33.71 32.00
C ASN A 68 3.13 32.85 33.16
N GLU A 69 4.04 32.56 34.09
CA GLU A 69 3.72 31.94 35.38
C GLU A 69 2.77 32.83 36.21
N ALA A 70 1.97 32.18 37.07
CA ALA A 70 1.04 32.86 37.95
C ALA A 70 1.75 33.90 38.85
N GLY A 71 1.17 35.10 38.95
CA GLY A 71 1.72 36.25 39.68
C GLY A 71 2.63 37.16 38.86
N ARG A 72 3.01 36.79 37.62
CA ARG A 72 3.69 37.72 36.70
C ARG A 72 2.68 38.62 35.99
N GLY A 73 3.05 39.89 35.85
CA GLY A 73 2.24 40.89 35.14
C GLY A 73 2.13 40.66 33.63
N ASP A 74 1.48 41.62 32.98
CA ASP A 74 1.22 41.67 31.53
C ASP A 74 2.50 41.51 30.69
N PHE A 75 2.35 40.99 29.47
CA PHE A 75 3.46 40.93 28.52
C PHE A 75 3.85 42.34 28.11
N SER A 76 5.16 42.61 28.15
CA SER A 76 5.73 43.85 27.63
C SER A 76 5.75 43.86 26.10
N ASP A 77 5.75 45.06 25.51
CA ASP A 77 5.85 45.23 24.06
C ASP A 77 7.17 44.68 23.48
N SER A 78 8.24 44.62 24.27
CA SER A 78 9.51 43.99 23.85
C SER A 78 9.38 42.47 23.72
N GLN A 79 8.70 41.81 24.67
CA GLN A 79 8.42 40.37 24.60
C GLN A 79 7.53 40.02 23.40
N PHE A 80 6.51 40.85 23.12
CA PHE A 80 5.67 40.64 21.95
C PHE A 80 6.42 40.87 20.63
N ARG A 81 7.27 41.90 20.56
CA ARG A 81 8.14 42.13 19.39
C ARG A 81 9.09 40.97 19.14
N PHE A 82 9.68 40.41 20.20
CA PHE A 82 10.52 39.22 20.09
C PHE A 82 9.73 38.03 19.54
N LEU A 83 8.55 37.75 20.10
CA LEU A 83 7.67 36.69 19.62
C LEU A 83 7.38 36.84 18.11
N ARG A 84 6.99 38.03 17.67
CA ARG A 84 6.72 38.34 16.25
C ARG A 84 7.96 38.20 15.36
N ALA A 85 9.15 38.51 15.88
CA ALA A 85 10.40 38.37 15.13
C ALA A 85 10.79 36.90 14.93
N VAL A 86 10.47 36.03 15.89
CA VAL A 86 10.79 34.59 15.84
C VAL A 86 9.75 33.79 15.05
N THR A 87 8.49 34.25 14.99
CA THR A 87 7.39 33.55 14.28
C THR A 87 7.75 33.08 12.86
N PRO A 88 8.35 33.91 11.96
CA PRO A 88 8.61 33.48 10.59
C PRO A 88 9.62 32.34 10.50
N TRP A 89 10.58 32.29 11.43
CA TRP A 89 11.53 31.18 11.49
C TRP A 89 10.87 29.90 12.01
N VAL A 90 10.13 29.99 13.12
CA VAL A 90 9.38 28.85 13.67
C VAL A 90 8.40 28.29 12.63
N ARG A 91 7.71 29.18 11.90
CA ARG A 91 6.82 28.82 10.80
C ARG A 91 7.53 28.02 9.72
N ARG A 92 8.69 28.48 9.24
CA ARG A 92 9.48 27.75 8.25
C ARG A 92 9.90 26.37 8.74
N VAL A 93 10.34 26.25 9.98
CA VAL A 93 10.74 24.96 10.58
C VAL A 93 9.56 24.01 10.69
N VAL A 94 8.43 24.46 11.23
CA VAL A 94 7.22 23.64 11.40
C VAL A 94 6.69 23.14 10.05
N HIS A 95 6.62 24.01 9.03
CA HIS A 95 6.20 23.57 7.69
C HIS A 95 7.17 22.55 7.09
N ALA A 96 8.48 22.77 7.23
CA ALA A 96 9.48 21.83 6.73
C ALA A 96 9.38 20.46 7.43
N GLN A 97 9.24 20.44 8.76
CA GLN A 97 9.04 19.22 9.54
C GLN A 97 7.78 18.48 9.09
N ARG A 98 6.64 19.17 8.97
CA ARG A 98 5.41 18.52 8.51
C ARG A 98 5.47 18.01 7.10
N ARG A 99 6.12 18.75 6.20
CA ARG A 99 6.31 18.29 4.82
C ARG A 99 7.14 17.01 4.82
N MET A 100 8.17 16.93 5.66
CA MET A 100 8.97 15.72 5.85
C MET A 100 8.13 14.57 6.42
N ASP A 101 7.35 14.82 7.47
CA ASP A 101 6.51 13.80 8.10
C ASP A 101 5.42 13.28 7.16
N ALA A 102 4.82 14.17 6.37
CA ALA A 102 3.83 13.79 5.36
C ALA A 102 4.45 12.90 4.27
N LEU A 103 5.65 13.24 3.79
CA LEU A 103 6.37 12.42 2.82
C LEU A 103 6.79 11.06 3.42
N ARG A 104 7.24 11.04 4.69
CA ARG A 104 7.57 9.79 5.41
C ARG A 104 6.36 8.87 5.51
N ARG A 105 5.22 9.39 5.96
CA ARG A 105 3.96 8.64 6.01
C ARG A 105 3.57 8.08 4.65
N GLN A 106 3.68 8.89 3.59
CA GLN A 106 3.36 8.44 2.24
C GLN A 106 4.26 7.27 1.78
N VAL A 107 5.55 7.28 2.16
CA VAL A 107 6.47 6.17 1.88
C VAL A 107 6.12 4.93 2.71
N GLU A 108 5.83 5.10 4.00
CA GLU A 108 5.42 4.01 4.90
C GLU A 108 4.13 3.35 4.41
N ASP A 109 3.11 4.13 4.05
CA ASP A 109 1.85 3.64 3.49
C ASP A 109 2.06 2.85 2.19
N ALA A 110 2.92 3.37 1.30
CA ALA A 110 3.25 2.69 0.04
C ALA A 110 4.01 1.37 0.28
N GLN A 111 4.94 1.34 1.23
CA GLN A 111 5.66 0.12 1.61
C GLN A 111 4.71 -0.91 2.22
N ALA A 112 3.82 -0.50 3.12
CA ALA A 112 2.80 -1.37 3.71
C ALA A 112 1.87 -1.96 2.65
N ALA A 113 1.47 -1.16 1.65
CA ALA A 113 0.66 -1.65 0.54
C ALA A 113 1.40 -2.72 -0.30
N VAL A 114 2.69 -2.53 -0.58
CA VAL A 114 3.53 -3.51 -1.31
C VAL A 114 3.68 -4.82 -0.51
N GLU A 115 3.84 -4.73 0.82
CA GLU A 115 3.94 -5.88 1.71
C GLU A 115 2.65 -6.74 1.74
N GLN A 116 1.48 -6.13 1.51
CA GLN A 116 0.19 -6.80 1.50
C GLN A 116 -0.29 -7.24 0.09
N MET A 117 0.51 -7.01 -0.95
CA MET A 117 0.11 -7.37 -2.31
C MET A 117 -0.05 -8.88 -2.50
N PRO A 118 -1.06 -9.34 -3.26
CA PRO A 118 -1.25 -10.75 -3.60
C PRO A 118 -0.29 -11.25 -4.70
N ILE A 119 0.77 -10.49 -5.00
CA ILE A 119 1.84 -10.82 -5.94
C ILE A 119 3.17 -10.69 -5.21
N GLY A 120 4.09 -11.62 -5.46
CA GLY A 120 5.45 -11.53 -4.93
C GLY A 120 6.23 -10.53 -5.75
N LEU A 121 6.84 -9.54 -5.10
CA LEU A 121 7.72 -8.58 -5.73
C LEU A 121 9.13 -8.78 -5.21
N VAL A 122 10.07 -8.94 -6.13
CA VAL A 122 11.51 -8.99 -5.85
C VAL A 122 12.20 -7.95 -6.71
N GLN A 123 13.12 -7.19 -6.12
CA GLN A 123 13.99 -6.28 -6.82
C GLN A 123 15.44 -6.68 -6.54
N VAL A 124 16.23 -6.74 -7.60
CA VAL A 124 17.67 -6.95 -7.51
C VAL A 124 18.42 -5.83 -8.21
N ASP A 125 19.64 -5.58 -7.76
CA ASP A 125 20.55 -4.64 -8.41
C ASP A 125 21.16 -5.20 -9.72
N ALA A 126 22.03 -4.41 -10.34
CA ALA A 126 22.74 -4.77 -11.56
C ALA A 126 23.65 -6.00 -11.42
N ASP A 127 24.03 -6.39 -10.19
CA ASP A 127 24.86 -7.55 -9.87
C ASP A 127 24.02 -8.78 -9.46
N GLY A 128 22.69 -8.67 -9.47
CA GLY A 128 21.78 -9.75 -9.08
C GLY A 128 21.71 -9.98 -7.57
N ARG A 129 22.04 -8.96 -6.77
CA ARG A 129 21.87 -8.96 -5.32
C ARG A 129 20.48 -8.45 -4.95
N LEU A 130 19.87 -9.05 -3.94
CA LEU A 130 18.56 -8.63 -3.46
C LEU A 130 18.62 -7.20 -2.90
N SER A 131 17.78 -6.31 -3.44
CA SER A 131 17.58 -4.97 -2.90
C SER A 131 16.23 -4.81 -2.20
N HIS A 132 15.22 -5.60 -2.58
CA HIS A 132 13.90 -5.64 -1.95
C HIS A 132 13.17 -6.94 -2.26
N ALA A 133 12.44 -7.50 -1.29
CA ALA A 133 11.43 -8.53 -1.51
C ALA A 133 10.26 -8.29 -0.57
N ASN A 134 9.03 -8.30 -1.07
CA ASN A 134 7.85 -8.19 -0.23
C ASN A 134 7.53 -9.52 0.49
N LEU A 135 6.57 -9.49 1.43
CA LEU A 135 6.20 -10.64 2.25
C LEU A 135 5.88 -11.89 1.44
N LEU A 136 5.07 -11.76 0.38
CA LEU A 136 4.68 -12.91 -0.43
C LEU A 136 5.87 -13.50 -1.20
N ALA A 137 6.78 -12.66 -1.70
CA ALA A 137 8.02 -13.13 -2.32
C ALA A 137 8.92 -13.84 -1.31
N ARG A 138 9.07 -13.32 -0.09
CA ARG A 138 9.86 -13.96 0.98
C ARG A 138 9.30 -15.33 1.33
N GLN A 139 7.98 -15.43 1.49
CA GLN A 139 7.30 -16.71 1.74
C GLN A 139 7.47 -17.71 0.59
N CYS A 140 7.29 -17.26 -0.66
CA CYS A 140 7.48 -18.10 -1.85
C CYS A 140 8.93 -18.62 -1.97
N LEU A 141 9.91 -17.81 -1.58
CA LEU A 141 11.32 -18.14 -1.71
C LEU A 141 11.91 -18.81 -0.47
N GLY A 142 11.11 -19.03 0.59
CA GLY A 142 11.58 -19.63 1.84
C GLY A 142 12.62 -18.77 2.56
N LEU A 143 12.45 -17.44 2.52
CA LEU A 143 13.33 -16.50 3.21
C LEU A 143 12.81 -16.28 4.63
N ASP A 144 13.47 -16.93 5.61
CA ASP A 144 13.06 -16.94 7.03
C ASP A 144 13.39 -15.65 7.80
N ASP A 145 14.23 -14.78 7.24
CA ASP A 145 14.76 -13.61 7.94
C ASP A 145 13.83 -12.39 7.79
N PRO A 146 13.59 -11.56 8.82
CA PRO A 146 13.14 -10.18 8.65
C PRO A 146 14.22 -9.42 7.88
N TRP A 147 14.22 -9.61 6.56
CA TRP A 147 15.13 -8.94 5.65
C TRP A 147 14.90 -7.45 5.79
N HIS A 148 15.80 -6.76 6.49
CA HIS A 148 15.73 -5.32 6.66
C HIS A 148 16.15 -4.69 5.34
N PRO A 149 15.23 -4.07 4.56
CA PRO A 149 15.64 -3.30 3.41
C PRO A 149 16.55 -2.21 3.94
N TRP A 150 17.79 -2.23 3.46
CA TRP A 150 18.70 -1.09 3.39
C TRP A 150 18.19 0.14 4.14
N ALA A 151 18.59 0.29 5.41
CA ALA A 151 18.33 1.52 6.16
C ALA A 151 18.81 2.69 5.30
N GLY A 152 17.86 3.48 4.80
CA GLY A 152 18.08 4.37 3.66
C GLY A 152 19.23 5.35 3.87
N GLY A 153 20.02 5.54 2.81
CA GLY A 153 20.77 6.77 2.57
C GLY A 153 22.06 6.95 3.38
N GLY A 154 23.19 6.69 2.76
CA GLY A 154 24.49 7.17 3.25
C GLY A 154 25.60 6.18 2.97
N GLY A 155 26.56 6.60 2.14
CA GLY A 155 27.72 5.80 1.75
C GLY A 155 28.43 5.20 2.96
N GLY A 156 28.60 3.89 2.93
CA GLY A 156 29.28 3.14 3.97
C GLY A 156 28.96 1.67 3.78
N SER A 157 29.74 0.99 2.94
CA SER A 157 29.75 -0.46 2.88
C SER A 157 30.13 -1.01 4.26
N PRO A 158 29.32 -1.86 4.90
CA PRO A 158 29.86 -2.83 5.83
C PRO A 158 30.30 -4.02 4.97
N GLY A 159 31.61 -4.23 4.85
CA GLY A 159 32.12 -5.60 4.79
C GLY A 159 31.48 -6.36 5.96
N HIS A 160 31.10 -7.62 5.84
CA HIS A 160 32.00 -8.73 5.59
C HIS A 160 31.21 -9.93 5.04
N GLY A 161 31.75 -10.62 4.04
CA GLY A 161 31.78 -12.08 4.06
C GLY A 161 30.61 -12.89 3.49
N MET A 162 29.87 -12.42 2.48
CA MET A 162 29.05 -13.32 1.66
C MET A 162 29.66 -13.38 0.25
N GLU A 163 29.97 -14.58 -0.22
CA GLU A 163 30.63 -14.86 -1.51
C GLU A 163 30.17 -13.93 -2.64
N GLN A 164 31.10 -13.60 -3.56
CA GLN A 164 30.88 -12.83 -4.81
C GLN A 164 29.92 -13.52 -5.81
N ARG A 165 29.01 -14.37 -5.34
CA ARG A 165 28.01 -15.06 -6.13
C ARG A 165 26.70 -14.25 -6.12
N PRO A 166 26.00 -14.15 -7.25
CA PRO A 166 24.68 -13.52 -7.28
C PRO A 166 23.75 -14.27 -6.32
N TRP A 167 23.18 -13.54 -5.35
CA TRP A 167 22.30 -14.06 -4.30
C TRP A 167 21.13 -14.88 -4.88
N LEU A 168 20.65 -14.50 -6.06
CA LEU A 168 19.58 -15.24 -6.75
C LEU A 168 19.91 -16.72 -6.96
N ARG A 169 21.18 -17.08 -7.18
CA ARG A 169 21.58 -18.48 -7.39
C ARG A 169 21.52 -19.30 -6.11
N SER A 170 21.81 -18.70 -4.95
CA SER A 170 21.71 -19.39 -3.67
C SER A 170 20.26 -19.61 -3.23
N VAL A 171 19.32 -18.80 -3.75
CA VAL A 171 17.89 -18.91 -3.42
C VAL A 171 17.17 -19.87 -4.37
N HIS A 172 17.30 -19.68 -5.69
CA HIS A 172 16.68 -20.57 -6.66
C HIS A 172 17.40 -20.49 -8.02
N ALA A 173 17.82 -21.63 -8.58
CA ALA A 173 18.56 -21.69 -9.84
C ALA A 173 17.83 -20.99 -11.01
N GLY A 174 16.50 -21.10 -11.06
CA GLY A 174 15.64 -20.41 -12.03
C GLY A 174 15.69 -18.88 -11.95
N LEU A 175 15.82 -18.28 -10.76
CA LEU A 175 15.89 -16.83 -10.59
C LEU A 175 17.19 -16.25 -11.17
N HIS A 176 18.30 -16.96 -11.03
CA HIS A 176 19.57 -16.55 -11.61
C HIS A 176 19.52 -16.54 -13.15
N GLN A 177 18.92 -17.58 -13.75
CA GLN A 177 18.73 -17.63 -15.21
C GLN A 177 17.79 -16.53 -15.71
N LEU A 178 16.74 -16.25 -14.95
CA LEU A 178 15.80 -15.18 -15.22
C LEU A 178 16.49 -13.80 -15.22
N TRP A 179 17.31 -13.52 -14.20
CA TRP A 179 18.10 -12.29 -14.13
C TRP A 179 19.11 -12.17 -15.27
N LEU A 180 19.90 -13.21 -15.54
CA LEU A 180 20.85 -13.22 -16.66
C LEU A 180 20.15 -12.93 -18.00
N GLY A 181 19.02 -13.59 -18.25
CA GLY A 181 18.24 -13.38 -19.46
C GLY A 181 17.73 -11.94 -19.61
N SER A 182 17.33 -11.30 -18.51
CA SER A 182 16.84 -9.92 -18.52
C SER A 182 17.92 -8.90 -18.88
N GLN A 183 19.19 -9.21 -18.62
CA GLN A 183 20.33 -8.36 -19.01
C GLN A 183 20.64 -8.45 -20.52
N LEU A 184 20.27 -9.55 -21.17
CA LEU A 184 20.65 -9.92 -22.54
C LEU A 184 19.56 -9.62 -23.61
N GLN A 185 18.67 -8.66 -23.36
CA GLN A 185 17.67 -8.11 -24.31
C GLN A 185 16.40 -8.94 -24.61
N ARG A 186 16.05 -9.96 -23.81
CA ARG A 186 14.68 -10.52 -23.82
C ARG A 186 13.91 -9.90 -22.67
N ASP A 187 13.07 -8.90 -22.91
CA ASP A 187 12.22 -8.30 -21.87
C ASP A 187 10.75 -8.38 -22.31
N PRO A 188 9.87 -9.07 -21.55
CA PRO A 188 10.15 -9.77 -20.29
C PRO A 188 10.79 -11.17 -20.48
N VAL A 189 11.59 -11.60 -19.51
CA VAL A 189 11.96 -13.04 -19.36
C VAL A 189 11.01 -13.69 -18.39
N ALA A 190 10.53 -14.89 -18.74
CA ALA A 190 9.72 -15.71 -17.86
C ALA A 190 10.43 -17.01 -17.49
N CYS A 191 10.23 -17.50 -16.27
CA CYS A 191 10.53 -18.88 -15.92
C CYS A 191 9.51 -19.42 -14.93
N ARG A 192 9.36 -20.75 -14.90
CA ARG A 192 8.59 -21.42 -13.86
C ARG A 192 9.52 -21.76 -12.70
N LEU A 193 9.06 -21.49 -11.49
CA LEU A 193 9.74 -21.80 -10.23
C LEU A 193 8.87 -22.80 -9.46
N THR A 194 9.52 -23.66 -8.67
CA THR A 194 8.82 -24.44 -7.65
C THR A 194 9.29 -23.92 -6.32
N SER A 195 8.36 -23.42 -5.51
CA SER A 195 8.69 -22.87 -4.19
C SER A 195 9.16 -24.01 -3.28
N ALA A 196 10.31 -23.81 -2.63
CA ALA A 196 10.85 -24.79 -1.69
C ALA A 196 9.96 -24.90 -0.44
N ALA A 197 9.30 -23.81 -0.04
CA ALA A 197 8.51 -23.72 1.18
C ALA A 197 7.15 -24.42 1.09
N ASP A 198 6.44 -24.27 -0.03
CA ASP A 198 5.07 -24.79 -0.20
C ASP A 198 4.92 -25.83 -1.32
N GLN A 199 6.01 -26.16 -2.03
CA GLN A 199 6.03 -27.09 -3.17
C GLN A 199 5.08 -26.69 -4.31
N ARG A 200 4.60 -25.44 -4.35
CA ARG A 200 3.70 -24.95 -5.39
C ARG A 200 4.48 -24.40 -6.57
N ALA A 201 3.86 -24.45 -7.74
CA ALA A 201 4.40 -23.85 -8.95
C ALA A 201 4.09 -22.34 -8.99
N TRP A 202 5.09 -21.56 -9.37
CA TRP A 202 5.05 -20.11 -9.49
C TRP A 202 5.58 -19.70 -10.86
N VAL A 203 5.03 -18.63 -11.41
CA VAL A 203 5.53 -17.99 -12.62
C VAL A 203 6.29 -16.74 -12.20
N ALA A 204 7.56 -16.65 -12.60
CA ALA A 204 8.41 -15.50 -12.39
C ALA A 204 8.62 -14.74 -13.68
N LEU A 205 8.44 -13.42 -13.65
CA LEU A 205 8.65 -12.51 -14.77
C LEU A 205 9.68 -11.45 -14.39
N ALA A 206 10.82 -11.42 -15.08
CA ALA A 206 11.81 -10.36 -14.93
C ALA A 206 11.64 -9.29 -15.99
N ARG A 207 11.71 -8.04 -15.55
CA ARG A 207 11.83 -6.84 -16.38
C ARG A 207 12.99 -6.00 -15.89
N ARG A 208 13.76 -5.42 -16.81
CA ARG A 208 14.80 -4.47 -16.45
C ARG A 208 14.18 -3.10 -16.20
N ALA A 209 14.44 -2.53 -15.04
CA ALA A 209 14.09 -1.15 -14.74
C ALA A 209 15.16 -0.22 -15.33
N PRO A 210 14.77 0.87 -16.03
CA PRO A 210 15.73 1.84 -16.53
C PRO A 210 16.48 2.48 -15.36
N ALA A 211 17.79 2.69 -15.53
CA ALA A 211 18.56 3.50 -14.60
C ALA A 211 17.98 4.92 -14.56
N SER A 212 17.93 5.52 -13.37
CA SER A 212 17.49 6.91 -13.19
C SER A 212 18.53 7.69 -12.40
N PRO A 213 18.62 9.03 -12.54
CA PRO A 213 19.61 9.81 -11.83
C PRO A 213 19.53 9.55 -10.32
N GLY A 214 20.63 9.06 -9.73
CA GLY A 214 20.69 8.70 -8.31
C GLY A 214 20.17 7.29 -7.95
N ARG A 215 19.84 6.44 -8.94
CA ARG A 215 19.52 5.02 -8.76
C ARG A 215 20.19 4.15 -9.83
N ASP A 216 20.88 3.11 -9.37
CA ASP A 216 21.46 2.10 -10.27
C ASP A 216 20.38 1.32 -11.03
N ALA A 217 20.77 0.72 -12.15
CA ALA A 217 19.91 -0.19 -12.88
C ALA A 217 19.49 -1.36 -11.98
N ALA A 218 18.21 -1.72 -12.04
CA ALA A 218 17.65 -2.81 -11.26
C ALA A 218 16.86 -3.77 -12.16
N VAL A 219 16.63 -4.98 -11.69
CA VAL A 219 15.70 -5.93 -12.30
C VAL A 219 14.55 -6.15 -11.34
N HIS A 220 13.33 -5.96 -11.82
CA HIS A 220 12.09 -6.27 -11.11
C HIS A 220 11.64 -7.65 -11.51
N ILE A 221 11.42 -8.52 -10.53
CA ILE A 221 10.91 -9.85 -10.69
C ILE A 221 9.55 -9.92 -10.01
N VAL A 222 8.52 -10.23 -10.79
CA VAL A 222 7.16 -10.46 -10.31
C VAL A 222 6.92 -11.96 -10.22
N LEU A 223 6.46 -12.42 -9.07
CA LEU A 223 6.10 -13.80 -8.78
C LEU A 223 4.59 -13.89 -8.64
N THR A 224 3.97 -14.68 -9.50
CA THR A 224 2.55 -15.02 -9.36
C THR A 224 2.41 -16.51 -9.15
N ARG A 225 1.44 -16.91 -8.33
CA ARG A 225 1.10 -18.33 -8.22
C ARG A 225 0.62 -18.78 -9.59
N GLU A 226 1.21 -19.85 -10.10
CA GLU A 226 0.57 -20.57 -11.20
C GLU A 226 -0.76 -21.05 -10.61
N LYS A 227 -1.90 -20.73 -11.25
CA LYS A 227 -3.17 -21.31 -10.83
C LYS A 227 -2.94 -22.81 -10.79
N ALA A 228 -3.03 -23.39 -9.59
CA ALA A 228 -2.92 -24.83 -9.45
C ALA A 228 -3.90 -25.42 -10.46
N ALA A 229 -3.45 -26.38 -11.26
CA ALA A 229 -4.38 -27.17 -12.06
C ALA A 229 -5.42 -27.69 -11.07
N VAL A 230 -6.63 -27.12 -11.10
CA VAL A 230 -7.71 -27.58 -10.24
C VAL A 230 -7.91 -29.01 -10.67
N ASP A 231 -7.81 -29.94 -9.73
CA ASP A 231 -8.13 -31.32 -10.00
C ASP A 231 -9.51 -31.35 -10.69
N PRO A 232 -9.61 -31.89 -11.92
CA PRO A 232 -10.85 -31.84 -12.70
C PRO A 232 -12.04 -32.40 -11.93
N ALA A 233 -11.83 -33.40 -11.07
CA ALA A 233 -12.90 -33.96 -10.24
C ALA A 233 -13.37 -32.99 -9.15
N SER A 234 -12.44 -32.29 -8.50
CA SER A 234 -12.75 -31.25 -7.51
C SER A 234 -13.50 -30.07 -8.13
N LEU A 235 -13.10 -29.63 -9.33
CA LEU A 235 -13.81 -28.59 -10.08
C LEU A 235 -15.24 -29.02 -10.43
N LEU A 236 -15.40 -30.21 -10.99
CA LEU A 236 -16.71 -30.75 -11.35
C LEU A 236 -17.63 -30.85 -10.14
N THR A 237 -17.09 -31.17 -8.97
CA THR A 237 -17.85 -31.19 -7.70
C THR A 237 -18.38 -29.80 -7.35
N VAL A 238 -17.52 -28.77 -7.39
CA VAL A 238 -17.92 -27.38 -7.12
C VAL A 238 -18.96 -26.90 -8.13
N LEU A 239 -18.75 -27.15 -9.41
CA LEU A 239 -19.69 -26.79 -10.48
C LEU A 239 -21.04 -27.50 -10.31
N ALA A 240 -21.03 -28.79 -9.92
CA ALA A 240 -22.24 -29.54 -9.66
C ALA A 240 -23.06 -28.95 -8.52
N THR A 241 -22.40 -28.53 -7.43
CA THR A 241 -23.06 -27.87 -6.31
C THR A 241 -23.58 -26.47 -6.69
N LEU A 242 -22.78 -25.66 -7.40
CA LEU A 242 -23.15 -24.29 -7.76
C LEU A 242 -24.33 -24.22 -8.73
N TYR A 243 -24.40 -25.12 -9.70
CA TYR A 243 -25.42 -25.10 -10.76
C TYR A 243 -26.48 -26.19 -10.62
N GLY A 244 -26.45 -26.98 -9.54
CA GLY A 244 -27.41 -28.07 -9.32
C GLY A 244 -27.36 -29.12 -10.44
N LEU A 245 -26.15 -29.53 -10.83
CA LEU A 245 -25.94 -30.46 -11.94
C LEU A 245 -26.22 -31.90 -11.53
N THR A 246 -26.80 -32.66 -12.44
CA THR A 246 -26.94 -34.10 -12.33
C THR A 246 -25.63 -34.81 -12.71
N PRO A 247 -25.42 -36.07 -12.30
CA PRO A 247 -24.21 -36.83 -12.68
C PRO A 247 -23.97 -36.90 -14.19
N ALA A 248 -25.05 -37.01 -14.98
CA ALA A 248 -24.97 -37.02 -16.44
C ALA A 248 -24.53 -35.68 -17.03
N GLU A 249 -24.99 -34.57 -16.46
CA GLU A 249 -24.59 -33.22 -16.86
C GLU A 249 -23.13 -32.91 -16.47
N SER A 250 -22.69 -33.35 -15.28
CA SER A 250 -21.29 -33.24 -14.85
C SER A 250 -20.34 -34.03 -15.76
N ALA A 251 -20.72 -35.26 -16.13
CA ALA A 251 -19.95 -36.07 -17.08
C ALA A 251 -19.86 -35.38 -18.47
N LEU A 252 -20.92 -34.69 -18.87
CA LEU A 252 -20.94 -33.92 -20.13
C LEU A 252 -20.03 -32.69 -20.06
N ILE A 253 -20.01 -31.96 -18.93
CA ILE A 253 -19.09 -30.84 -18.73
C ILE A 253 -17.63 -31.28 -18.74
N ALA A 254 -17.31 -32.45 -18.17
CA ALA A 254 -15.95 -32.97 -18.18
C ALA A 254 -15.41 -33.15 -19.61
N LEU A 255 -16.20 -33.75 -20.50
CA LEU A 255 -15.85 -33.93 -21.92
C LEU A 255 -15.80 -32.59 -22.66
N LEU A 256 -16.70 -31.67 -22.32
CA LEU A 256 -16.73 -30.33 -22.89
C LEU A 256 -15.46 -29.53 -22.55
N LEU A 257 -14.97 -29.60 -21.30
CA LEU A 257 -13.75 -28.93 -20.85
C LEU A 257 -12.49 -29.50 -21.51
N GLN A 258 -12.54 -30.74 -22.01
CA GLN A 258 -11.49 -31.34 -22.84
C GLN A 258 -11.53 -30.87 -24.30
N GLY A 259 -12.48 -30.01 -24.67
CA GLY A 259 -12.61 -29.47 -26.03
C GLY A 259 -13.36 -30.37 -27.00
N MET A 260 -14.02 -31.43 -26.53
CA MET A 260 -14.75 -32.36 -27.40
C MET A 260 -16.00 -31.71 -28.01
N ALA A 261 -16.26 -32.02 -29.28
CA ALA A 261 -17.47 -31.63 -29.98
C ALA A 261 -18.66 -32.52 -29.60
N PRO A 262 -19.92 -32.06 -29.71
CA PRO A 262 -21.10 -32.83 -29.29
C PRO A 262 -21.24 -34.24 -29.91
N ARG A 263 -20.67 -34.46 -31.11
CA ARG A 263 -20.64 -35.78 -31.75
C ARG A 263 -19.65 -36.72 -31.05
N GLU A 264 -18.44 -36.24 -30.80
CA GLU A 264 -17.39 -36.97 -30.08
C GLU A 264 -17.84 -37.29 -28.65
N MET A 265 -18.56 -36.39 -28.00
CA MET A 265 -19.15 -36.62 -26.68
C MET A 265 -20.21 -37.73 -26.69
N ALA A 266 -21.00 -37.82 -27.77
CA ALA A 266 -22.02 -38.84 -27.93
C ALA A 266 -21.38 -40.22 -28.13
N GLU A 267 -20.32 -40.28 -28.95
CA GLU A 267 -19.51 -41.48 -29.16
C GLU A 267 -18.81 -41.92 -27.87
N ALA A 268 -18.16 -41.00 -27.15
CA ALA A 268 -17.46 -41.27 -25.90
C ALA A 268 -18.38 -41.80 -24.78
N GLN A 269 -19.64 -41.35 -24.73
CA GLN A 269 -20.62 -41.82 -23.75
C GLN A 269 -21.50 -42.97 -24.25
N GLY A 270 -21.38 -43.40 -25.51
CA GLY A 270 -22.22 -44.45 -26.10
C GLY A 270 -23.71 -44.07 -26.22
N VAL A 271 -24.01 -42.78 -26.39
CA VAL A 271 -25.39 -42.25 -26.47
C VAL A 271 -25.66 -41.61 -27.83
N ARG A 272 -26.93 -41.37 -28.15
CA ARG A 272 -27.30 -40.65 -29.39
C ARG A 272 -26.95 -39.17 -29.28
N LEU A 273 -26.57 -38.55 -30.40
CA LEU A 273 -26.31 -37.10 -30.49
C LEU A 273 -27.50 -36.26 -29.99
N SER A 274 -28.73 -36.72 -30.21
CA SER A 274 -29.95 -36.07 -29.70
C SER A 274 -29.94 -35.96 -28.17
N THR A 275 -29.48 -37.00 -27.47
CA THR A 275 -29.42 -37.04 -26.01
C THR A 275 -28.39 -36.04 -25.47
N VAL A 276 -27.20 -35.99 -26.10
CA VAL A 276 -26.18 -34.98 -25.77
C VAL A 276 -26.71 -33.55 -25.98
N ARG A 277 -27.42 -33.30 -27.09
CA ARG A 277 -28.03 -31.98 -27.36
C ARG A 277 -29.07 -31.60 -26.31
N THR A 278 -29.91 -32.54 -25.86
CA THR A 278 -30.87 -32.29 -24.78
C THR A 278 -30.16 -31.95 -23.47
N HIS A 279 -29.14 -32.73 -23.07
CA HIS A 279 -28.37 -32.45 -21.86
C HIS A 279 -27.63 -31.11 -21.94
N LEU A 280 -27.05 -30.74 -23.09
CA LEU A 280 -26.45 -29.42 -23.30
C LEU A 280 -27.50 -28.30 -23.18
N SER A 281 -28.70 -28.48 -23.70
CA SER A 281 -29.78 -27.49 -23.56
C SER A 281 -30.17 -27.27 -22.09
N HIS A 282 -30.25 -28.34 -21.30
CA HIS A 282 -30.53 -28.24 -19.87
C HIS A 282 -29.38 -27.56 -19.12
N LEU A 283 -28.13 -27.89 -19.48
CA LEU A 283 -26.94 -27.20 -18.96
C LEU A 283 -26.99 -25.71 -19.23
N PHE A 284 -27.28 -25.30 -20.47
CA PHE A 284 -27.40 -23.88 -20.85
C PHE A 284 -28.45 -23.15 -20.02
N GLN A 285 -29.59 -23.79 -19.74
CA GLN A 285 -30.62 -23.22 -18.87
C GLN A 285 -30.14 -23.08 -17.43
N LYS A 286 -29.47 -24.10 -16.88
CA LYS A 286 -28.96 -24.09 -15.49
C LYS A 286 -27.82 -23.09 -15.28
N THR A 287 -26.97 -22.90 -16.28
CA THR A 287 -25.81 -22.00 -16.20
C THR A 287 -26.09 -20.59 -16.75
N GLY A 288 -27.27 -20.36 -17.34
CA GLY A 288 -27.62 -19.10 -18.00
C GLY A 288 -26.81 -18.81 -19.27
N SER A 289 -26.21 -19.85 -19.88
CA SER A 289 -25.33 -19.70 -21.04
C SER A 289 -26.11 -19.77 -22.35
N ARG A 290 -25.66 -19.05 -23.37
CA ARG A 290 -26.30 -18.99 -24.70
C ARG A 290 -25.80 -20.04 -25.69
N GLY A 291 -24.83 -20.85 -25.29
CA GLY A 291 -24.27 -21.91 -26.10
C GLY A 291 -22.98 -22.47 -25.52
N GLN A 292 -22.35 -23.37 -26.26
CA GLN A 292 -21.18 -24.13 -25.80
C GLN A 292 -19.97 -23.24 -25.47
N VAL A 293 -19.69 -22.24 -26.31
CA VAL A 293 -18.57 -21.30 -26.08
C VAL A 293 -18.83 -20.44 -24.84
N ASP A 294 -20.05 -19.93 -24.69
CA ASP A 294 -20.46 -19.10 -23.56
C ASP A 294 -20.45 -19.90 -22.25
N LEU A 295 -20.85 -21.17 -22.31
CA LEU A 295 -20.75 -22.11 -21.19
C LEU A 295 -19.28 -22.29 -20.76
N VAL A 296 -18.36 -22.59 -21.68
CA VAL A 296 -16.93 -22.75 -21.35
C VAL A 296 -16.33 -21.45 -20.79
N GLN A 297 -16.72 -20.29 -21.31
CA GLN A 297 -16.30 -19.00 -20.75
C GLN A 297 -16.86 -18.75 -19.34
N ALA A 298 -18.14 -19.08 -19.10
CA ALA A 298 -18.73 -18.96 -17.77
C ALA A 298 -18.04 -19.88 -16.76
N LEU A 299 -17.76 -21.13 -17.14
CA LEU A 299 -17.08 -22.10 -16.28
C LEU A 299 -15.62 -21.69 -15.99
N SER A 300 -14.89 -21.19 -16.99
CA SER A 300 -13.49 -20.75 -16.82
C SER A 300 -13.31 -19.48 -15.99
N ARG A 301 -14.37 -18.66 -15.82
CA ARG A 301 -14.38 -17.53 -14.87
C ARG A 301 -14.60 -17.98 -13.43
N THR A 302 -15.25 -19.12 -13.24
CA THR A 302 -15.48 -19.74 -11.93
C THR A 302 -14.25 -20.55 -11.47
N MET A 303 -13.36 -20.92 -12.40
CA MET A 303 -12.01 -21.45 -12.16
C MET A 303 -11.00 -20.35 -11.85
#